data_AF-A0A4Q5T7C0-F1
#
_entry.id   AF-A0A4Q5T7C0-F1
#
_cell.length_a   1.000
_cell.length_b   1.000
_cell.length_c   1.000
_cell.angle_alpha   90.00
_cell.angle_beta   90.00
_cell.angle_gamma   90.00
#
_symmetry.space_group_name_H-M   'P 1'
#
loop_
_entity.id
_entity.type
_entity.pdbx_description
1 polymer ?
#
loop_
_entity_poly.entity_id
_entity_poly.type
_entity_poly.pdbx_seq_one_letter_code
_entity_poly.pdbx_strand_id
1 'polypeptide(L)'
;GEDLQAAVRADPEVLSLWESLTPLGRNEFICWVDDAKQPATRQRRIMRTREELIEGKKRPCCWAGCIHRTDKAPSAWQQAVLIDQKAKKRS
;
A
#
# COMPACT_ATOMS: atom_id res chain seq x y z
N GLY A 1 5.26 2.42 -5.85
CA GLY A 1 6.49 2.99 -6.44
C GLY A 1 7.40 1.95 -7.08
N GLU A 2 8.38 2.42 -7.86
CA GLU A 2 9.47 1.63 -8.46
C GLU A 2 10.32 0.89 -7.40
N ASP A 3 10.45 1.49 -6.21
CA ASP A 3 11.16 0.96 -5.05
C ASP A 3 10.53 -0.30 -4.46
N LEU A 4 9.20 -0.31 -4.30
CA LEU A 4 8.48 -1.52 -3.88
C LEU A 4 8.59 -2.63 -4.94
N GLN A 5 8.48 -2.26 -6.22
CA GLN A 5 8.60 -3.22 -7.32
C GLN A 5 9.99 -3.86 -7.35
N ALA A 6 11.05 -3.06 -7.19
CA ALA A 6 12.42 -3.56 -7.10
C ALA A 6 12.59 -4.52 -5.91
N ALA A 7 12.06 -4.16 -4.73
CA ALA A 7 12.18 -4.99 -3.53
C ALA A 7 11.42 -6.33 -3.64
N VAL A 8 10.24 -6.34 -4.26
CA VAL A 8 9.47 -7.56 -4.50
C VAL A 8 10.17 -8.46 -5.54
N ARG A 9 10.71 -7.87 -6.61
CA ARG A 9 11.40 -8.64 -7.68
C ARG A 9 12.77 -9.18 -7.26
N ALA A 10 13.41 -8.57 -6.26
CA ALA A 10 14.70 -9.03 -5.75
C ALA A 10 14.62 -10.38 -5.03
N ASP A 11 13.41 -10.82 -4.65
CA ASP A 11 13.17 -12.05 -3.91
C ASP A 11 12.11 -12.90 -4.63
N PRO A 12 12.49 -14.04 -5.24
CA PRO A 12 11.57 -14.89 -6.00
C PRO A 12 10.40 -15.43 -5.17
N GLU A 13 10.59 -15.70 -3.88
CA GLU A 13 9.52 -16.19 -3.00
C GLU A 13 8.48 -15.08 -2.77
N VAL A 14 8.96 -13.89 -2.42
CA VAL A 14 8.11 -12.72 -2.24
C VAL A 14 7.39 -12.35 -3.53
N LEU A 15 8.06 -12.45 -4.69
CA LEU A 15 7.45 -12.21 -5.99
C LEU A 15 6.29 -13.17 -6.26
N SER A 16 6.48 -14.48 -6.02
CA SER A 16 5.41 -15.47 -6.17
C SER A 16 4.23 -15.18 -5.24
N LEU A 17 4.51 -14.84 -3.97
CA LEU A 17 3.47 -14.47 -3.00
C LEU A 17 2.72 -13.19 -3.43
N TRP A 18 3.44 -12.20 -3.96
CA TRP A 18 2.88 -10.98 -4.51
C TRP A 18 1.98 -11.24 -5.73
N GLU A 19 2.41 -12.13 -6.62
CA GLU A 19 1.62 -12.57 -7.78
C GLU A 19 0.39 -13.40 -7.37
N SER A 20 0.42 -14.07 -6.22
CA SER A 20 -0.78 -14.75 -5.68
C SER A 20 -1.85 -13.78 -5.14
N LEU A 21 -1.52 -12.51 -4.88
CA LEU A 21 -2.47 -11.54 -4.35
C LEU A 21 -3.53 -11.17 -5.38
N THR A 22 -4.73 -10.86 -4.89
CA THR A 22 -5.75 -10.20 -5.71
C THR A 22 -5.28 -8.80 -6.13
N PRO A 23 -5.81 -8.22 -7.22
CA PRO A 23 -5.52 -6.82 -7.58
C PRO A 23 -5.76 -5.84 -6.44
N LEU A 24 -6.81 -6.04 -5.65
CA LEU A 24 -7.08 -5.25 -4.45
C LEU A 24 -5.98 -5.43 -3.38
N GLY A 25 -5.54 -6.66 -3.12
CA GLY A 25 -4.45 -6.92 -2.17
C GLY A 25 -3.15 -6.21 -2.55
N ARG A 26 -2.75 -6.26 -3.83
CA ARG A 26 -1.57 -5.53 -4.32
C ARG A 26 -1.75 -4.02 -4.18
N ASN A 27 -2.91 -3.50 -4.58
CA ASN A 27 -3.22 -2.07 -4.47
C ASN A 27 -3.17 -1.58 -3.02
N GLU A 28 -3.57 -2.41 -2.05
CA GLU A 28 -3.50 -2.05 -0.62
C GLU A 28 -2.06 -1.88 -0.13
N PHE A 29 -1.15 -2.80 -0.48
CA PHE A 29 0.28 -2.65 -0.18
C PHE A 29 0.90 -1.45 -0.90
N ILE A 30 0.57 -1.23 -2.18
CA ILE A 30 1.04 -0.06 -2.94
C ILE A 30 0.58 1.24 -2.28
N CYS A 31 -0.72 1.40 -2.02
CA CYS A 31 -1.26 2.59 -1.36
C CYS A 31 -0.61 2.82 0.00
N TRP A 32 -0.42 1.75 0.79
CA TRP A 32 0.20 1.85 2.11
C TRP A 32 1.66 2.29 2.02
N VAL A 33 2.46 1.76 1.11
CA VAL A 33 3.84 2.20 0.92
C VAL A 33 3.92 3.63 0.39
N ASP A 34 3.07 3.98 -0.58
CA ASP A 34 3.09 5.28 -1.23
C ASP A 34 2.59 6.41 -0.31
N ASP A 35 1.66 6.12 0.62
CA ASP A 35 1.17 7.05 1.65
C ASP A 35 2.27 7.56 2.60
N ALA A 36 3.37 6.82 2.74
CA ALA A 36 4.48 7.25 3.58
C ALA A 36 5.18 8.48 2.98
N LYS A 37 4.91 9.66 3.57
CA LYS A 37 5.53 10.94 3.17
C LYS A 37 7.03 11.02 3.47
N GLN A 38 7.48 10.32 4.51
CA GLN A 38 8.89 10.30 4.91
C GLN A 38 9.62 9.10 4.26
N PRO A 39 10.81 9.31 3.64
CA PRO A 39 11.56 8.23 3.00
C PRO A 39 11.89 7.06 3.93
N ALA A 40 12.26 7.34 5.18
CA ALA A 40 12.54 6.31 6.18
C ALA A 40 11.32 5.43 6.49
N THR A 41 10.12 6.04 6.56
CA THR A 41 8.87 5.31 6.76
C THR A 41 8.53 4.47 5.53
N ARG A 42 8.75 5.02 4.32
CA ARG A 42 8.54 4.28 3.07
C ARG A 42 9.43 3.03 3.01
N GLN A 43 10.73 3.15 3.27
CA GLN A 43 11.63 2.00 3.31
C GLN A 43 11.22 0.95 4.35
N ARG A 44 10.82 1.38 5.55
CA ARG A 44 10.30 0.46 6.57
C ARG A 44 9.06 -0.30 6.09
N ARG A 45 8.11 0.38 5.43
CA ARG A 45 6.90 -0.27 4.88
C ARG A 45 7.23 -1.25 3.74
N ILE A 46 8.25 -0.98 2.92
CA ILE A 46 8.73 -1.92 1.90
C ILE A 46 9.27 -3.20 2.53
N MET A 47 10.16 -3.07 3.53
CA MET A 47 10.70 -4.24 4.22
C MET A 47 9.59 -5.07 4.86
N ARG A 48 8.67 -4.40 5.55
CA ARG A 48 7.53 -5.05 6.18
C ARG A 48 6.56 -5.68 5.19
N THR A 49 6.44 -5.15 3.96
CA THR A 49 5.65 -5.81 2.91
C THR A 49 6.21 -7.21 2.62
N ARG A 50 7.53 -7.38 2.57
CA ARG A 50 8.15 -8.71 2.39
C ARG A 50 7.83 -9.64 3.56
N GLU A 51 8.04 -9.18 4.78
CA GLU A 51 7.75 -9.93 6.01
C GLU A 51 6.28 -10.39 6.06
N GLU A 52 5.35 -9.46 5.80
CA GLU A 52 3.93 -9.75 5.86
C GLU A 52 3.48 -10.73 4.76
N LEU A 53 4.08 -10.66 3.57
CA LEU A 53 3.80 -11.64 2.50
C LEU A 53 4.25 -13.04 2.90
N ILE A 54 5.46 -13.16 3.47
CA ILE A 54 6.03 -14.43 3.97
C ILE A 54 5.15 -14.98 5.11
N GLU A 55 4.64 -14.11 5.98
CA GLU A 55 3.65 -14.48 7.02
C GLU A 55 2.26 -14.84 6.45
N GLY A 56 2.08 -14.80 5.12
CA GLY A 56 0.84 -15.17 4.45
C GLY A 56 -0.24 -14.08 4.46
N LYS A 57 0.08 -12.86 4.93
CA LYS A 57 -0.87 -11.75 4.95
C LYS A 57 -1.16 -11.29 3.53
N LYS A 58 -2.43 -11.07 3.24
CA LYS A 58 -2.92 -10.62 1.94
C LYS A 58 -3.16 -9.10 1.87
N ARG A 59 -2.93 -8.39 2.99
CA ARG A 59 -3.11 -6.95 3.17
C ARG A 59 -2.13 -6.43 4.24
N PRO A 60 -1.74 -5.15 4.19
CA PRO A 60 -0.87 -4.56 5.21
C PRO A 60 -1.49 -4.65 6.61
N CYS A 61 -0.73 -5.04 7.64
CA CYS A 61 -1.28 -5.01 9.00
C CYS A 61 -1.28 -3.58 9.57
N CYS A 62 -2.29 -3.28 10.40
CA CYS A 62 -2.57 -1.94 10.91
C CYS A 62 -2.86 -0.88 9.83
N TRP A 63 -3.32 -1.30 8.64
CA TRP A 63 -3.80 -0.43 7.58
C TRP A 63 -5.33 -0.41 7.55
N ALA A 64 -5.91 0.78 7.72
CA ALA A 64 -7.37 0.96 7.72
C ALA A 64 -8.00 0.71 6.33
N GLY A 65 -7.18 0.71 5.26
CA GLY A 65 -7.60 0.55 3.88
C GLY A 65 -7.17 1.73 3.02
N CYS A 66 -7.09 1.53 1.71
CA CYS A 66 -6.84 2.62 0.77
C CYS A 66 -8.11 3.46 0.53
N ILE A 67 -7.96 4.75 0.23
CA ILE A 67 -9.07 5.63 -0.21
C ILE A 67 -9.80 5.13 -1.45
N HIS A 68 -9.16 4.24 -2.22
CA HIS A 68 -9.70 3.62 -3.42
C HIS A 68 -10.63 2.43 -3.13
N ARG A 69 -10.79 2.04 -1.86
CA ARG A 69 -11.79 1.03 -1.47
C ARG A 69 -13.18 1.59 -1.65
N THR A 70 -14.04 0.81 -2.29
CA THR A 70 -15.46 1.11 -2.48
C THR A 70 -16.36 0.25 -1.60
N ASP A 71 -15.82 -0.80 -0.98
CA ASP A 71 -16.54 -1.74 -0.10
C ASP A 71 -16.76 -1.21 1.33
N LYS A 72 -16.05 -0.14 1.73
CA LYS A 72 -16.14 0.46 3.06
C LYS A 72 -16.17 1.97 2.99
N ALA A 73 -16.89 2.58 3.93
CA ALA A 73 -16.85 4.02 4.11
C ALA A 73 -15.42 4.47 4.50
N PRO A 74 -14.87 5.52 3.88
CA PRO A 74 -13.55 6.04 4.26
C PRO A 74 -13.58 6.62 5.69
N SER A 75 -12.52 6.39 6.46
CA SER A 75 -12.29 7.03 7.76
C SER A 75 -12.12 8.55 7.64
N ALA A 76 -12.25 9.27 8.76
CA ALA A 76 -12.17 10.74 8.79
C ALA A 76 -10.87 11.28 8.15
N TRP A 77 -9.72 10.65 8.39
CA TRP A 77 -8.46 11.06 7.78
C TRP A 77 -8.43 10.77 6.27
N GLN A 78 -8.96 9.62 5.84
CA GLN A 78 -9.09 9.28 4.40
C GLN A 78 -9.99 10.28 3.66
N GLN A 79 -11.09 10.71 4.30
CA GLN A 79 -11.97 11.76 3.77
C GLN A 79 -11.23 13.10 3.63
N ALA A 80 -10.43 13.48 4.63
CA ALA A 80 -9.64 14.71 4.57
C ALA A 80 -8.63 14.69 3.41
N VAL A 81 -7.95 13.56 3.18
CA VAL A 81 -7.03 13.38 2.03
C VAL A 81 -7.77 13.55 0.70
N LEU A 82 -8.98 12.98 0.57
CA LEU A 82 -9.79 13.11 -0.65
C LEU A 82 -10.19 14.56 -0.93
N ILE A 83 -10.45 15.36 0.11
CA ILE A 83 -10.77 16.79 -0.02
C ILE A 83 -9.55 17.58 -0.52
N ASP A 84 -8.37 17.38 0.07
CA ASP A 84 -7.11 18.04 -0.35
C ASP A 84 -6.78 17.73 -1.82
N GLN A 85 -6.89 16.46 -2.22
CA GLN A 85 -6.63 16.07 -3.63
C GLN A 85 -7.63 16.69 -4.60
N LYS A 86 -8.92 16.79 -4.23
CA LYS A 86 -9.92 17.47 -5.05
C LYS A 86 -9.69 18.98 -5.15
N ALA A 87 -9.06 19.60 -4.15
CA ALA A 87 -8.66 21.01 -4.23
C ALA A 87 -7.50 21.18 -5.22
N LYS A 88 -6.46 20.34 -5.12
CA LYS A 88 -5.30 20.36 -6.05
C LYS A 88 -5.67 20.13 -7.51
N LYS A 89 -6.65 19.27 -7.82
CA LYS A 89 -7.10 19.02 -9.20
C LYS A 89 -7.92 20.17 -9.81
N ARG A 90 -8.39 21.12 -8.99
CA ARG A 90 -9.21 22.26 -9.42
C ARG A 90 -8.41 23.55 -9.56
N SER A 91 -7.11 23.51 -9.27
CA SER A 91 -6.13 24.57 -9.53
C SER A 91 -5.34 24.24 -10.78
#